data_AF-A0A088E2K6-F1
#
_entry.id   AF-A0A088E2K6-F1
#
_cell.length_a   1.000
_cell.length_b   1.000
_cell.length_c   1.000
_cell.angle_alpha   90.00
_cell.angle_beta   90.00
_cell.angle_gamma   90.00
#
_symmetry.space_group_name_H-M   'P 1'
#
loop_
_entity.id
_entity.type
_entity.pdbx_description
1 polymer ?
#
loop_
_entity_poly.entity_id
_entity_poly.type
_entity_poly.pdbx_seq_one_letter_code
_entity_poly.pdbx_strand_id
1 'polypeptide(L)'
;MSLRDWTLIFGRRKVGKSFLIRKYLKHDLYFTVTRDLQAFFLDGEIRPLQDALKELSETLRRDGTAVVNEFQRMPERYWEMFGPLSQNGKLVLVGSSFRISRRVFDSKSPLLGLVIPYRMGLIHYAETLHAVRNPLLAVLYKDPWVISFLRDVKDLQERGYQLYMVTKGLVGEVFEEEERQLTTLYEAILMSLAEGEWNTSIIAGSLAGKGIDITASSVSGYLDVLAGLGLVDKVEIFGARRRARWYYRLSSPVLSLMFYAEAKYNVSVTERVGELPLGREVQFAIGELLAEKHGGVMAYSPYEDIDVVILKDGKPVIGYEVKVGEIDRREAERAISRIRSSGIPRVGLVSLRDKPKFEVEESLGPEELIKVADEIYRRVLGQ
;
A
#
# COMPACT_ATOMS: atom_id res chain seq x y z
N MET A 1 -14.59 -9.41 -9.17
CA MET A 1 -14.09 -8.51 -10.24
C MET A 1 -14.76 -8.90 -11.54
N SER A 2 -15.72 -8.11 -12.03
CA SER A 2 -16.34 -8.33 -13.35
C SER A 2 -15.57 -7.51 -14.37
N LEU A 3 -14.62 -8.13 -15.05
CA LEU A 3 -13.88 -7.49 -16.15
C LEU A 3 -14.69 -7.70 -17.44
N ARG A 4 -15.37 -6.65 -17.90
CA ARG A 4 -16.01 -6.63 -19.22
C ARG A 4 -15.08 -6.09 -20.29
N ASP A 5 -14.19 -5.18 -19.90
CA ASP A 5 -13.25 -4.52 -20.78
C ASP A 5 -11.84 -5.07 -20.63
N TRP A 6 -11.01 -4.85 -21.64
CA TRP A 6 -9.58 -5.15 -21.55
C TRP A 6 -8.95 -4.32 -20.44
N THR A 7 -8.15 -4.95 -19.59
CA THR A 7 -7.70 -4.35 -18.33
C THR A 7 -6.20 -4.50 -18.14
N LEU A 8 -5.53 -3.42 -17.73
CA LEU A 8 -4.14 -3.43 -17.27
C LEU A 8 -4.14 -3.43 -15.75
N ILE A 9 -3.83 -4.56 -15.15
CA ILE A 9 -3.58 -4.67 -13.71
C ILE A 9 -2.12 -4.34 -13.45
N PHE A 10 -1.86 -3.23 -12.77
CA PHE A 10 -0.49 -2.81 -12.44
C PHE A 10 -0.37 -2.42 -10.97
N GLY A 11 0.85 -2.44 -10.45
CA GLY A 11 1.14 -2.11 -9.06
C GLY A 11 2.42 -2.77 -8.61
N ARG A 12 2.90 -2.42 -7.41
CA ARG A 12 4.22 -2.86 -6.90
C ARG A 12 4.38 -4.38 -6.91
N ARG A 13 5.63 -4.86 -6.98
CA ARG A 13 5.89 -6.30 -6.88
C ARG A 13 5.42 -6.86 -5.53
N LYS A 14 5.05 -8.14 -5.56
CA LYS A 14 4.65 -8.93 -4.38
C LYS A 14 3.40 -8.43 -3.63
N VAL A 15 2.58 -7.58 -4.25
CA VAL A 15 1.22 -7.24 -3.77
C VAL A 15 0.15 -8.30 -4.09
N GLY A 16 0.54 -9.47 -4.63
CA GLY A 16 -0.39 -10.59 -4.84
C GLY A 16 -1.12 -10.61 -6.20
N LYS A 17 -0.81 -9.72 -7.16
CA LYS A 17 -1.43 -9.65 -8.50
C LYS A 17 -1.59 -11.02 -9.19
N SER A 18 -0.46 -11.70 -9.46
CA SER A 18 -0.46 -12.97 -10.17
C SER A 18 -1.10 -14.11 -9.34
N PHE A 19 -1.14 -14.00 -8.01
CA PHE A 19 -1.87 -14.96 -7.17
C PHE A 19 -3.38 -14.80 -7.35
N LEU A 20 -3.91 -13.57 -7.25
CA LEU A 20 -5.34 -13.33 -7.39
C LEU A 20 -5.85 -13.72 -8.78
N ILE A 21 -5.13 -13.34 -9.82
CA ILE A 21 -5.55 -13.60 -11.20
C ILE A 21 -5.59 -15.11 -11.47
N ARG A 22 -4.54 -15.85 -11.11
CA ARG A 22 -4.51 -17.32 -11.31
C ARG A 22 -5.60 -18.05 -10.53
N LYS A 23 -5.95 -17.57 -9.33
CA LYS A 23 -6.87 -18.27 -8.42
C LYS A 23 -8.34 -17.93 -8.66
N TYR A 24 -8.64 -16.68 -9.02
CA TYR A 24 -10.02 -16.17 -9.00
C TYR A 24 -10.53 -15.69 -10.36
N LEU A 25 -9.66 -15.41 -11.33
CA LEU A 25 -10.09 -15.08 -12.69
C LEU A 25 -10.17 -16.36 -13.52
N LYS A 26 -11.36 -16.66 -14.06
CA LYS A 26 -11.49 -17.69 -15.10
C LYS A 26 -10.84 -17.18 -16.38
N HIS A 27 -9.96 -17.99 -16.96
CA HIS A 27 -9.22 -17.66 -18.17
C HIS A 27 -9.02 -18.91 -19.01
N ASP A 28 -9.01 -18.72 -20.32
CA ASP A 28 -8.78 -19.77 -21.32
C ASP A 28 -7.29 -19.85 -21.69
N LEU A 29 -6.58 -18.72 -21.57
CA LEU A 29 -5.15 -18.62 -21.82
C LEU A 29 -4.47 -17.82 -20.71
N TYR A 30 -3.35 -18.33 -20.19
CA TYR A 30 -2.47 -17.59 -19.30
C TYR A 30 -1.02 -17.92 -19.62
N PHE A 31 -0.22 -16.90 -19.84
CA PHE A 31 1.23 -17.05 -19.90
C PHE A 31 1.95 -15.85 -19.27
N THR A 32 3.18 -16.10 -18.82
CA THR A 32 4.09 -15.06 -18.31
C THR A 32 5.19 -14.80 -19.32
N VAL A 33 5.42 -13.53 -19.66
CA VAL A 33 6.52 -13.11 -20.53
C VAL A 33 7.83 -13.16 -19.75
N THR A 34 8.81 -13.91 -20.27
CA THR A 34 10.14 -14.00 -19.67
C THR A 34 11.07 -12.89 -20.18
N ARG A 35 12.25 -12.74 -19.57
CA ARG A 35 13.26 -11.76 -20.03
C ARG A 35 13.83 -12.12 -21.40
N ASP A 36 13.91 -13.42 -21.70
CA ASP A 36 14.45 -13.94 -22.96
C ASP A 36 13.38 -14.06 -24.07
N LEU A 37 12.30 -13.29 -23.95
CA LEU A 37 11.18 -13.25 -24.90
C LEU A 37 10.56 -14.64 -25.16
N GLN A 38 10.45 -15.45 -24.10
CA GLN A 38 9.65 -16.66 -24.08
C GLN A 38 8.33 -16.42 -23.34
N ALA A 39 7.39 -17.34 -23.50
CA ALA A 39 6.14 -17.42 -22.77
C ALA A 39 6.14 -18.68 -21.91
N PHE A 40 5.96 -18.50 -20.60
CA PHE A 40 5.80 -19.58 -19.63
C PHE A 40 4.32 -19.79 -19.30
N PHE A 41 3.79 -20.96 -19.61
CA PHE A 41 2.38 -21.34 -19.45
C PHE A 41 2.13 -22.00 -18.08
N LEU A 42 0.86 -22.09 -17.66
CA LEU A 42 0.51 -22.64 -16.34
C LEU A 42 0.76 -24.14 -16.20
N ASP A 43 0.76 -24.88 -17.31
CA ASP A 43 1.13 -26.30 -17.39
C ASP A 43 2.64 -26.54 -17.31
N GLY A 44 3.44 -25.48 -17.23
CA GLY A 44 4.90 -25.53 -17.16
C GLY A 44 5.58 -25.48 -18.53
N GLU A 45 4.83 -25.39 -19.62
CA GLU A 45 5.41 -25.30 -20.95
C GLU A 45 6.09 -23.94 -21.20
N ILE A 46 7.19 -23.97 -21.95
CA ILE A 46 7.93 -22.78 -22.40
C ILE A 46 7.92 -22.76 -23.92
N ARG A 47 7.36 -21.70 -24.50
CA ARG A 47 7.33 -21.49 -25.95
C ARG A 47 7.90 -20.12 -26.34
N PRO A 48 8.35 -19.93 -27.59
CA PRO A 48 8.66 -18.60 -28.10
C PRO A 48 7.47 -17.65 -27.95
N LEU A 49 7.73 -16.39 -27.58
CA LEU A 49 6.66 -15.42 -27.37
C LEU A 49 5.74 -15.26 -28.59
N GLN A 50 6.28 -15.36 -29.80
CA GLN A 50 5.50 -15.26 -31.03
C GLN A 50 4.40 -16.33 -31.14
N ASP A 51 4.64 -17.55 -30.65
CA ASP A 51 3.65 -18.61 -30.72
C ASP A 51 2.55 -18.39 -29.69
N ALA A 52 2.90 -17.95 -28.48
CA ALA A 52 1.93 -17.53 -27.47
C ALA A 52 1.07 -16.35 -27.95
N LEU A 53 1.63 -15.42 -28.73
CA LEU A 53 0.89 -14.30 -29.32
C LEU A 53 -0.11 -14.73 -30.40
N LYS A 54 0.18 -15.81 -31.16
CA LYS A 54 -0.79 -16.40 -32.09
C LYS A 54 -1.96 -17.00 -31.33
N GLU A 55 -1.68 -17.81 -30.30
CA GLU A 55 -2.70 -18.42 -29.44
C GLU A 55 -3.53 -17.38 -28.70
N LEU A 56 -2.91 -16.28 -28.26
CA LEU A 56 -3.58 -15.11 -27.70
C LEU A 56 -4.59 -14.51 -28.69
N SER A 57 -4.17 -14.31 -29.93
CA SER A 57 -5.04 -13.76 -30.99
C SER A 57 -6.23 -14.67 -31.28
N GLU A 58 -5.99 -15.99 -31.33
CA GLU A 58 -7.05 -16.99 -31.54
C GLU A 58 -8.03 -17.05 -30.37
N THR A 59 -7.53 -16.99 -29.14
CA THR A 59 -8.33 -16.98 -27.92
C THR A 59 -9.27 -15.78 -27.91
N LEU A 60 -8.73 -14.58 -28.16
CA LEU A 60 -9.52 -13.34 -28.17
C LEU A 60 -10.58 -13.36 -29.29
N ARG A 61 -10.24 -13.83 -30.51
CA ARG A 61 -11.19 -13.94 -31.63
C ARG A 61 -12.36 -14.90 -31.37
N ARG A 62 -12.18 -15.89 -30.48
CA ARG A 62 -13.23 -16.83 -30.07
C ARG A 62 -14.00 -16.36 -28.83
N ASP A 63 -13.89 -15.07 -28.49
CA ASP A 63 -14.49 -14.45 -27.31
C ASP A 63 -13.99 -15.03 -25.96
N GLY A 64 -12.80 -15.62 -25.98
CA GLY A 64 -12.13 -16.16 -24.80
C GLY A 64 -11.49 -15.08 -23.92
N THR A 65 -11.06 -15.49 -22.73
CA THR A 65 -10.34 -14.67 -21.76
C THR A 65 -8.87 -15.03 -21.71
N ALA A 66 -8.00 -14.08 -22.01
CA ALA A 66 -6.56 -14.28 -22.02
C ALA A 66 -5.83 -13.36 -21.03
N VAL A 67 -4.81 -13.91 -20.37
CA VAL A 67 -3.97 -13.21 -19.40
C VAL A 67 -2.52 -13.21 -19.86
N VAL A 68 -1.93 -12.01 -19.92
CA VAL A 68 -0.52 -11.81 -20.21
C VAL A 68 0.17 -11.22 -18.98
N ASN A 69 0.90 -12.06 -18.26
CA ASN A 69 1.61 -11.66 -17.05
C ASN A 69 3.03 -11.18 -17.36
N GLU A 70 3.55 -10.25 -16.54
CA GLU A 70 4.81 -9.54 -16.80
C GLU A 70 4.82 -8.82 -18.17
N PHE A 71 3.68 -8.22 -18.53
CA PHE A 71 3.43 -7.55 -19.81
C PHE A 71 4.48 -6.48 -20.14
N GLN A 72 5.05 -5.82 -19.14
CA GLN A 72 6.08 -4.80 -19.33
C GLN A 72 7.36 -5.31 -20.02
N ARG A 73 7.57 -6.64 -20.08
CA ARG A 73 8.67 -7.28 -20.80
C ARG A 73 8.38 -7.50 -22.28
N MET A 74 7.12 -7.39 -22.71
CA MET A 74 6.74 -7.53 -24.11
C MET A 74 7.22 -6.30 -24.91
N PRO A 75 7.99 -6.50 -25.98
CA PRO A 75 8.41 -5.40 -26.86
C PRO A 75 7.21 -4.65 -27.47
N GLU A 76 7.31 -3.32 -27.56
CA GLU A 76 6.21 -2.45 -28.05
C GLU A 76 5.77 -2.78 -29.48
N ARG A 77 6.67 -3.31 -30.32
CA ARG A 77 6.33 -3.76 -31.68
C ARG A 77 5.19 -4.78 -31.71
N TYR A 78 5.00 -5.55 -30.64
CA TYR A 78 3.90 -6.51 -30.54
C TYR A 78 2.60 -5.85 -30.08
N TRP A 79 2.65 -4.63 -29.55
CA TRP A 79 1.44 -3.98 -29.05
C TRP A 79 0.49 -3.56 -30.18
N GLU A 80 1.02 -3.30 -31.38
CA GLU A 80 0.22 -2.97 -32.56
C GLU A 80 -0.81 -4.06 -32.92
N MET A 81 -0.55 -5.32 -32.54
CA MET A 81 -1.47 -6.42 -32.82
C MET A 81 -2.78 -6.34 -32.04
N PHE A 82 -2.81 -5.58 -30.95
CA PHE A 82 -3.97 -5.47 -30.07
C PHE A 82 -5.09 -4.61 -30.64
N GLY A 83 -4.77 -3.60 -31.46
CA GLY A 83 -5.75 -2.69 -32.06
C GLY A 83 -6.87 -3.44 -32.78
N PRO A 84 -6.56 -4.28 -33.78
CA PRO A 84 -7.56 -5.07 -34.52
C PRO A 84 -8.31 -6.12 -33.70
N LEU A 85 -7.81 -6.48 -32.51
CA LEU A 85 -8.38 -7.53 -31.66
C LEU A 85 -9.29 -6.98 -30.55
N SER A 86 -9.24 -5.68 -30.28
CA SER A 86 -9.86 -4.99 -29.13
C SER A 86 -11.37 -5.14 -28.98
N GLN A 87 -12.07 -5.64 -29.99
CA GLN A 87 -13.52 -5.85 -29.97
C GLN A 87 -13.96 -7.27 -29.59
N ASN A 88 -13.02 -8.21 -29.44
CA ASN A 88 -13.34 -9.61 -29.17
C ASN A 88 -12.69 -10.09 -27.86
N GLY A 89 -13.44 -10.86 -27.07
CA GLY A 89 -12.93 -11.51 -25.87
C GLY A 89 -12.45 -10.54 -24.80
N LYS A 90 -11.72 -11.08 -23.82
CA LYS A 90 -11.24 -10.33 -22.65
C LYS A 90 -9.74 -10.47 -22.52
N LEU A 91 -9.04 -9.34 -22.49
CA LEU A 91 -7.60 -9.30 -22.25
C LEU A 91 -7.30 -8.73 -20.87
N VAL A 92 -6.47 -9.45 -20.11
CA VAL A 92 -5.91 -8.96 -18.85
C VAL A 92 -4.40 -8.89 -18.96
N LEU A 93 -3.87 -7.67 -19.02
CA LEU A 93 -2.44 -7.39 -18.98
C LEU A 93 -2.01 -7.19 -17.54
N VAL A 94 -0.93 -7.82 -17.11
CA VAL A 94 -0.43 -7.70 -15.73
C VAL A 94 0.99 -7.18 -15.74
N GLY A 95 1.23 -6.05 -15.07
CA GLY A 95 2.54 -5.43 -14.95
C GLY A 95 2.94 -5.12 -13.51
N SER A 96 4.23 -5.10 -13.22
CA SER A 96 4.75 -4.78 -11.87
C SER A 96 5.19 -3.32 -11.67
N SER A 97 5.25 -2.51 -12.74
CA SER A 97 5.72 -1.12 -12.67
C SER A 97 4.61 -0.08 -12.87
N PHE A 98 4.77 1.11 -12.30
CA PHE A 98 3.89 2.25 -12.61
C PHE A 98 4.18 2.82 -14.00
N ARG A 99 5.43 2.67 -14.45
CA ARG A 99 5.90 3.04 -15.77
C ARG A 99 5.14 2.34 -16.90
N ILE A 100 4.77 1.07 -16.74
CA ILE A 100 4.01 0.38 -17.78
C ILE A 100 2.65 1.04 -18.00
N SER A 101 2.00 1.51 -16.94
CA SER A 101 0.78 2.31 -17.06
C SER A 101 1.06 3.58 -17.85
N ARG A 102 2.10 4.35 -17.52
CA ARG A 102 2.41 5.60 -18.25
C ARG A 102 2.69 5.36 -19.74
N ARG A 103 3.40 4.27 -20.08
CA ARG A 103 3.67 3.88 -21.47
C ARG A 103 2.42 3.46 -22.21
N VAL A 104 1.57 2.63 -21.59
CA VAL A 104 0.31 2.17 -22.18
C VAL A 104 -0.66 3.33 -22.45
N PHE A 105 -0.68 4.34 -21.59
CA PHE A 105 -1.55 5.52 -21.72
C PHE A 105 -0.86 6.74 -22.35
N ASP A 106 0.32 6.57 -22.94
CA ASP A 106 0.95 7.64 -23.72
C ASP A 106 0.18 7.89 -25.01
N SER A 107 0.15 9.15 -25.47
CA SER A 107 -0.47 9.56 -26.74
C SER A 107 -0.04 8.75 -27.97
N LYS A 108 1.17 8.17 -27.96
CA LYS A 108 1.74 7.37 -29.04
C LYS A 108 1.50 5.87 -28.89
N SER A 109 0.90 5.44 -27.78
CA SER A 109 0.69 4.03 -27.49
C SER A 109 -0.45 3.46 -28.36
N PRO A 110 -0.25 2.31 -29.02
CA PRO A 110 -1.32 1.62 -29.73
C PRO A 110 -2.38 1.05 -28.78
N LEU A 111 -2.12 1.02 -27.47
CA LEU A 111 -3.05 0.54 -26.44
C LEU A 111 -3.89 1.65 -25.82
N LEU A 112 -3.62 2.92 -26.16
CA LEU A 112 -4.37 4.05 -25.63
C LEU A 112 -5.85 3.93 -26.05
N GLY A 113 -6.74 3.98 -25.06
CA GLY A 113 -8.18 3.84 -25.28
C GLY A 113 -8.67 2.41 -25.47
N LEU A 114 -7.78 1.41 -25.53
CA LEU A 114 -8.15 0.00 -25.65
C LEU A 114 -8.21 -0.72 -24.30
N VAL A 115 -7.44 -0.24 -23.31
CA VAL A 115 -7.25 -0.92 -22.04
C VAL A 115 -7.60 0.02 -20.89
N ILE A 116 -8.29 -0.47 -19.86
CA ILE A 116 -8.61 0.31 -18.66
C ILE A 116 -7.56 0.05 -17.57
N PRO A 117 -7.02 1.08 -16.90
CA PRO A 117 -6.06 0.90 -15.81
C PRO A 117 -6.74 0.40 -14.53
N TYR A 118 -6.18 -0.62 -13.91
CA TYR A 118 -6.49 -1.04 -12.55
C TYR A 118 -5.21 -1.07 -11.70
N ARG A 119 -5.07 -0.09 -10.81
CA ARG A 119 -3.95 -0.03 -9.86
C ARG A 119 -4.24 -0.95 -8.67
N MET A 120 -3.44 -1.99 -8.52
CA MET A 120 -3.45 -2.86 -7.34
C MET A 120 -2.42 -2.38 -6.31
N GLY A 121 -2.90 -1.98 -5.14
CA GLY A 121 -2.08 -1.57 -3.98
C GLY A 121 -1.83 -2.71 -3.00
N LEU A 122 -1.44 -2.34 -1.77
CA LEU A 122 -1.49 -3.24 -0.62
C LEU A 122 -2.93 -3.67 -0.34
N ILE A 123 -3.10 -4.79 0.38
CA ILE A 123 -4.44 -5.23 0.79
C ILE A 123 -5.00 -4.20 1.78
N HIS A 124 -6.28 -3.85 1.60
CA HIS A 124 -6.98 -2.94 2.51
C HIS A 124 -7.05 -3.55 3.92
N TYR A 125 -6.95 -2.71 4.95
CA TYR A 125 -6.93 -3.23 6.33
C TYR A 125 -8.26 -3.92 6.71
N ALA A 126 -9.40 -3.47 6.16
CA ALA A 126 -10.68 -4.14 6.36
C ALA A 126 -10.66 -5.59 5.84
N GLU A 127 -10.06 -5.83 4.67
CA GLU A 127 -9.99 -7.16 4.07
C GLU A 127 -9.06 -8.09 4.85
N THR A 128 -7.89 -7.58 5.27
CA THR A 128 -6.97 -8.38 6.09
C THR A 128 -7.60 -8.69 7.45
N LEU A 129 -8.20 -7.70 8.11
CA LEU A 129 -8.85 -7.91 9.42
C LEU A 129 -10.02 -8.89 9.34
N HIS A 130 -10.84 -8.80 8.27
CA HIS A 130 -11.89 -9.77 7.99
C HIS A 130 -11.34 -11.20 7.85
N ALA A 131 -10.18 -11.37 7.20
CA ALA A 131 -9.58 -12.67 6.96
C ALA A 131 -8.88 -13.27 8.20
N VAL A 132 -8.02 -12.51 8.89
CA VAL A 132 -7.21 -13.03 10.01
C VAL A 132 -7.84 -12.84 11.39
N ARG A 133 -8.86 -11.99 11.54
CA ARG A 133 -9.56 -11.75 12.82
C ARG A 133 -8.64 -11.31 13.97
N ASN A 134 -7.45 -10.80 13.65
CA ASN A 134 -6.47 -10.31 14.62
C ASN A 134 -6.01 -8.91 14.18
N PRO A 135 -6.34 -7.84 14.94
CA PRO A 135 -6.01 -6.47 14.56
C PRO A 135 -4.53 -6.21 14.28
N LEU A 136 -3.62 -6.78 15.08
CA LEU A 136 -2.17 -6.56 14.91
C LEU A 136 -1.62 -7.31 13.71
N LEU A 137 -1.96 -8.59 13.57
CA LEU A 137 -1.49 -9.40 12.44
C LEU A 137 -2.05 -8.87 11.11
N ALA A 138 -3.28 -8.38 11.12
CA ALA A 138 -3.92 -7.76 9.96
C ALA A 138 -3.15 -6.54 9.42
N VAL A 139 -2.44 -5.78 10.28
CA VAL A 139 -1.59 -4.65 9.84
C VAL A 139 -0.44 -5.15 8.98
N LEU A 140 0.20 -6.23 9.42
CA LEU A 140 1.36 -6.81 8.73
C LEU A 140 0.94 -7.48 7.42
N TYR A 141 -0.18 -8.19 7.43
CA TYR A 141 -0.67 -8.94 6.27
C TYR A 141 -1.22 -8.06 5.14
N LYS A 142 -1.28 -6.73 5.34
CA LYS A 142 -1.49 -5.79 4.23
C LYS A 142 -0.43 -5.95 3.14
N ASP A 143 0.78 -6.36 3.54
CA ASP A 143 1.87 -6.79 2.69
C ASP A 143 1.78 -8.31 2.44
N PRO A 144 1.27 -8.78 1.29
CA PRO A 144 0.93 -10.20 1.13
C PRO A 144 2.16 -11.11 1.13
N TRP A 145 3.33 -10.54 0.83
CA TRP A 145 4.59 -11.27 0.77
C TRP A 145 5.08 -11.75 2.13
N VAL A 146 4.66 -11.11 3.24
CA VAL A 146 5.03 -11.54 4.58
C VAL A 146 4.15 -12.66 5.14
N ILE A 147 3.01 -12.96 4.52
CA ILE A 147 2.04 -13.96 5.01
C ILE A 147 2.70 -15.34 5.18
N SER A 148 3.63 -15.71 4.30
CA SER A 148 4.35 -17.00 4.38
C SER A 148 5.51 -17.00 5.38
N PHE A 149 5.89 -15.85 5.94
CA PHE A 149 7.06 -15.70 6.80
C PHE A 149 6.72 -15.31 8.23
N LEU A 150 5.57 -14.67 8.46
CA LEU A 150 5.14 -14.17 9.78
C LEU A 150 3.89 -14.91 10.21
N ARG A 151 3.92 -15.53 11.38
CA ARG A 151 2.76 -16.12 12.07
C ARG A 151 2.20 -15.18 13.12
N ASP A 152 3.09 -14.43 13.78
CA ASP A 152 2.72 -13.39 14.73
C ASP A 152 3.69 -12.20 14.67
N VAL A 153 3.51 -11.25 15.58
CA VAL A 153 4.31 -10.03 15.66
C VAL A 153 5.76 -10.30 16.11
N LYS A 154 6.01 -11.35 16.89
CA LYS A 154 7.36 -11.69 17.39
C LYS A 154 8.27 -12.15 16.25
N ASP A 155 7.71 -12.80 15.23
CA ASP A 155 8.45 -13.18 14.02
C ASP A 155 9.13 -11.97 13.36
N LEU A 156 8.60 -10.75 13.50
CA LEU A 156 9.26 -9.54 12.98
C LEU A 156 10.62 -9.29 13.63
N GLN A 157 10.73 -9.53 14.94
CA GLN A 157 11.97 -9.35 15.68
C GLN A 157 12.94 -10.50 15.40
N GLU A 158 12.43 -11.73 15.41
CA GLU A 158 13.23 -12.94 15.17
C GLU A 158 13.79 -13.01 13.74
N ARG A 159 13.09 -12.44 12.76
CA ARG A 159 13.45 -12.47 11.34
C ARG A 159 13.85 -11.11 10.79
N GLY A 160 14.09 -10.13 11.66
CA GLY A 160 14.23 -8.73 11.27
C GLY A 160 15.32 -8.48 10.24
N TYR A 161 16.47 -9.15 10.36
CA TYR A 161 17.54 -9.09 9.36
C TYR A 161 17.09 -9.59 7.99
N GLN A 162 16.52 -10.80 7.93
CA GLN A 162 16.07 -11.40 6.67
C GLN A 162 14.96 -10.58 6.03
N LEU A 163 14.01 -10.09 6.83
CA LEU A 163 12.92 -9.24 6.37
C LEU A 163 13.43 -7.90 5.86
N TYR A 164 14.43 -7.29 6.52
CA TYR A 164 15.06 -6.06 6.04
C TYR A 164 15.77 -6.27 4.71
N MET A 165 16.54 -7.36 4.55
CA MET A 165 17.21 -7.68 3.28
C MET A 165 16.22 -7.84 2.12
N VAL A 166 15.10 -8.56 2.37
CA VAL A 166 14.03 -8.71 1.38
C VAL A 166 13.38 -7.36 1.08
N THR A 167 13.09 -6.58 2.11
CA THR A 167 12.48 -5.24 1.97
C THR A 167 13.36 -4.31 1.15
N LYS A 168 14.68 -4.28 1.41
CA LYS A 168 15.66 -3.49 0.66
C LYS A 168 15.69 -3.91 -0.81
N GLY A 169 15.72 -5.23 -1.08
CA GLY A 169 15.65 -5.76 -2.45
C GLY A 169 14.37 -5.36 -3.19
N LEU A 170 13.22 -5.41 -2.53
CA LEU A 170 11.94 -5.01 -3.11
C LEU A 170 11.88 -3.51 -3.42
N VAL A 171 12.45 -2.65 -2.56
CA VAL A 171 12.56 -1.21 -2.86
C VAL A 171 13.51 -0.98 -4.04
N GLY A 172 14.68 -1.61 -4.05
CA GLY A 172 15.64 -1.50 -5.16
C GLY A 172 15.02 -1.87 -6.50
N GLU A 173 14.22 -2.92 -6.53
CA GLU A 173 13.49 -3.32 -7.74
C GLU A 173 12.43 -2.31 -8.18
N VAL A 174 11.68 -1.70 -7.24
CA VAL A 174 10.73 -0.62 -7.60
C VAL A 174 11.45 0.55 -8.29
N PHE A 175 12.68 0.85 -7.87
CA PHE A 175 13.50 1.85 -8.55
C PHE A 175 13.98 1.37 -9.93
N GLU A 176 14.49 0.14 -10.03
CA GLU A 176 14.97 -0.45 -11.28
C GLU A 176 13.87 -0.51 -12.36
N GLU A 177 12.65 -0.91 -11.98
CA GLU A 177 11.48 -0.96 -12.87
C GLU A 177 11.09 0.42 -13.45
N GLU A 178 11.49 1.49 -12.77
CA GLU A 178 11.26 2.88 -13.16
C GLU A 178 12.49 3.52 -13.81
N GLU A 179 13.50 2.71 -14.17
CA GLU A 179 14.81 3.14 -14.70
C GLU A 179 15.51 4.17 -13.80
N ARG A 180 15.40 3.96 -12.49
CA ARG A 180 16.04 4.78 -11.47
C ARG A 180 17.01 3.95 -10.65
N GLN A 181 17.99 4.62 -10.08
CA GLN A 181 18.85 4.03 -9.06
C GLN A 181 18.34 4.41 -7.68
N LEU A 182 18.25 3.43 -6.78
CA LEU A 182 18.07 3.67 -5.36
C LEU A 182 19.38 4.28 -4.82
N THR A 183 19.40 5.58 -4.59
CA THR A 183 20.58 6.27 -4.05
C THR A 183 20.59 6.23 -2.52
N THR A 184 21.76 6.46 -1.94
CA THR A 184 21.93 6.60 -0.48
C THR A 184 21.02 7.67 0.12
N LEU A 185 20.75 8.75 -0.63
CA LEU A 185 19.84 9.81 -0.18
C LEU A 185 18.36 9.36 -0.17
N TYR A 186 17.92 8.57 -1.15
CA TYR A 186 16.58 7.96 -1.08
C TYR A 186 16.47 7.00 0.11
N GLU A 187 17.49 6.16 0.34
CA GLU A 187 17.53 5.28 1.51
C GLU A 187 17.48 6.07 2.82
N ALA A 188 18.24 7.16 2.93
CA ALA A 188 18.25 8.03 4.10
C ALA A 188 16.88 8.69 4.36
N ILE A 189 16.18 9.14 3.31
CA ILE A 189 14.82 9.70 3.45
C ILE A 189 13.82 8.61 3.87
N LEU A 190 13.92 7.40 3.32
CA LEU A 190 13.07 6.28 3.74
C LEU A 190 13.29 5.92 5.22
N MET A 191 14.55 5.91 5.67
CA MET A 191 14.90 5.71 7.08
C MET A 191 14.35 6.83 7.96
N SER A 192 14.52 8.11 7.59
CA SER A 192 13.94 9.26 8.30
C SER A 192 12.42 9.13 8.48
N LEU A 193 11.69 8.79 7.41
CA LEU A 193 10.24 8.55 7.49
C LEU A 193 9.91 7.38 8.43
N ALA A 194 10.71 6.32 8.40
CA ALA A 194 10.55 5.18 9.30
C ALA A 194 10.82 5.57 10.77
N GLU A 195 11.74 6.49 11.04
CA GLU A 195 11.97 7.04 12.39
C GLU A 195 10.80 7.94 12.87
N GLY A 196 9.89 8.31 11.98
CA GLY A 196 8.70 9.12 12.29
C GLY A 196 8.84 10.58 11.90
N GLU A 197 9.87 10.93 11.15
CA GLU A 197 10.08 12.27 10.61
C GLU A 197 9.14 12.49 9.43
N TRP A 198 8.06 13.23 9.66
CA TRP A 198 6.89 13.18 8.79
C TRP A 198 6.74 14.38 7.86
N ASN A 199 7.57 15.44 7.98
CA ASN A 199 7.55 16.58 7.07
C ASN A 199 8.96 16.93 6.57
N THR A 200 8.98 17.68 5.46
CA THR A 200 10.19 18.05 4.74
C THR A 200 11.21 18.80 5.59
N SER A 201 10.76 19.68 6.49
CA SER A 201 11.65 20.46 7.37
C SER A 201 12.32 19.59 8.43
N ILE A 202 11.58 18.66 9.05
CA ILE A 202 12.14 17.73 10.03
C ILE A 202 13.15 16.80 9.36
N ILE A 203 12.80 16.22 8.21
CA ILE A 203 13.69 15.32 7.47
C ILE A 203 14.96 16.05 7.06
N ALA A 204 14.86 17.26 6.48
CA ALA A 204 16.03 18.05 6.11
C ALA A 204 16.94 18.34 7.32
N GLY A 205 16.37 18.71 8.46
CA GLY A 205 17.12 18.94 9.69
C GLY A 205 17.83 17.69 10.24
N SER A 206 17.17 16.54 10.21
CA SER A 206 17.77 15.25 10.62
C SER A 206 18.93 14.85 9.71
N LEU A 207 18.74 14.94 8.39
CA LEU A 207 19.77 14.61 7.41
C LEU A 207 20.98 15.55 7.54
N ALA A 208 20.76 16.85 7.75
CA ALA A 208 21.85 17.79 8.02
C ALA A 208 22.65 17.40 9.27
N GLY A 209 21.98 16.97 10.35
CA GLY A 209 22.63 16.44 11.54
C GLY A 209 23.46 15.17 11.30
N LYS A 210 23.13 14.40 10.26
CA LYS A 210 23.89 13.22 9.79
C LYS A 210 24.95 13.57 8.73
N GLY A 211 25.22 14.86 8.50
CA GLY A 211 26.23 15.35 7.54
C GLY A 211 25.76 15.40 6.08
N ILE A 212 24.46 15.27 5.82
CA ILE A 212 23.87 15.35 4.48
C ILE A 212 23.17 16.72 4.34
N ASP A 213 23.84 17.66 3.67
CA ASP A 213 23.27 19.00 3.45
C ASP A 213 22.20 18.97 2.35
N ILE A 214 20.95 19.19 2.74
CA ILE A 214 19.79 19.18 1.84
C ILE A 214 18.70 20.12 2.35
N THR A 215 18.05 20.82 1.41
CA THR A 215 16.96 21.74 1.75
C THR A 215 15.61 21.01 1.85
N ALA A 216 14.66 21.58 2.60
CA ALA A 216 13.28 21.08 2.65
C ALA A 216 12.60 21.04 1.27
N SER A 217 12.95 21.96 0.37
CA SER A 217 12.46 21.98 -1.02
C SER A 217 12.97 20.75 -1.80
N SER A 218 14.26 20.47 -1.68
CA SER A 218 14.88 19.28 -2.27
C SER A 218 14.22 18.01 -1.75
N VAL A 219 14.05 17.88 -0.43
CA VAL A 219 13.34 16.75 0.21
C VAL A 219 11.92 16.58 -0.36
N SER A 220 11.19 17.67 -0.60
CA SER A 220 9.87 17.59 -1.24
C SER A 220 9.93 16.91 -2.60
N GLY A 221 10.92 17.22 -3.43
CA GLY A 221 11.13 16.57 -4.73
C GLY A 221 11.39 15.06 -4.60
N TYR A 222 12.21 14.64 -3.63
CA TYR A 222 12.45 13.21 -3.36
C TYR A 222 11.16 12.50 -2.87
N LEU A 223 10.40 13.13 -1.97
CA LEU A 223 9.13 12.60 -1.47
C LEU A 223 8.07 12.50 -2.57
N ASP A 224 8.04 13.44 -3.52
CA ASP A 224 7.15 13.38 -4.68
C ASP A 224 7.49 12.21 -5.60
N VAL A 225 8.79 11.94 -5.82
CA VAL A 225 9.23 10.76 -6.55
C VAL A 225 8.81 9.49 -5.79
N LEU A 226 9.13 9.38 -4.49
CA LEU A 226 8.78 8.21 -3.69
C LEU A 226 7.26 7.95 -3.61
N ALA A 227 6.45 9.01 -3.57
CA ALA A 227 5.00 8.91 -3.65
C ALA A 227 4.53 8.43 -5.03
N GLY A 228 5.16 8.92 -6.10
CA GLY A 228 4.94 8.43 -7.47
C GLY A 228 5.30 6.96 -7.65
N LEU A 229 6.32 6.47 -6.94
CA LEU A 229 6.71 5.06 -6.86
C LEU A 229 5.78 4.21 -5.97
N GLY A 230 4.83 4.84 -5.26
CA GLY A 230 3.96 4.18 -4.30
C GLY A 230 4.70 3.63 -3.08
N LEU A 231 5.84 4.21 -2.73
CA LEU A 231 6.60 3.88 -1.51
C LEU A 231 6.19 4.78 -0.33
N VAL A 232 5.74 6.01 -0.62
CA VAL A 232 5.33 7.01 0.37
C VAL A 232 3.89 7.45 0.14
N ASP A 233 3.13 7.57 1.23
CA ASP A 233 1.79 8.15 1.22
C ASP A 233 1.82 9.60 1.74
N LYS A 234 0.88 10.41 1.27
CA LYS A 234 0.59 11.76 1.77
C LYS A 234 -0.75 11.74 2.49
N VAL A 235 -0.73 11.82 3.82
CA VAL A 235 -1.95 11.94 4.63
C VAL A 235 -2.22 13.42 4.87
N GLU A 236 -3.46 13.86 4.68
CA GLU A 236 -3.82 15.27 4.91
C GLU A 236 -3.66 15.63 6.39
N ILE A 237 -3.14 16.83 6.66
CA ILE A 237 -3.08 17.37 8.02
C ILE A 237 -4.31 18.21 8.32
N PHE A 238 -5.03 17.81 9.37
CA PHE A 238 -6.10 18.56 9.99
C PHE A 238 -5.55 19.54 11.05
N GLY A 239 -6.33 20.56 11.38
CA GLY A 239 -6.03 21.50 12.46
C GLY A 239 -5.79 22.93 11.98
N ALA A 240 -6.26 23.90 12.79
CA ALA A 240 -6.10 25.33 12.50
C ALA A 240 -4.64 25.79 12.62
N ARG A 241 -3.81 25.06 13.36
CA ARG A 241 -2.39 25.36 13.60
C ARG A 241 -1.45 24.72 12.58
N ARG A 242 -2.01 24.04 11.57
CA ARG A 242 -1.19 23.27 10.62
C ARG A 242 -0.17 24.16 9.91
N ARG A 243 1.10 23.77 9.99
CA ARG A 243 2.22 24.43 9.28
C ARG A 243 2.67 23.66 8.06
N ALA A 244 2.19 22.43 7.91
CA ALA A 244 2.40 21.57 6.76
C ALA A 244 1.04 21.08 6.25
N ARG A 245 0.96 20.84 4.94
CA ARG A 245 -0.24 20.29 4.29
C ARG A 245 -0.35 18.78 4.46
N TRP A 246 0.79 18.11 4.45
CA TRP A 246 0.89 16.65 4.36
C TRP A 246 1.72 16.08 5.49
N TYR A 247 1.26 14.96 6.02
CA TYR A 247 2.06 14.02 6.79
C TYR A 247 2.54 12.93 5.84
N TYR A 248 3.86 12.86 5.65
CA TYR A 248 4.49 11.86 4.80
C TYR A 248 4.79 10.60 5.62
N ARG A 249 4.44 9.44 5.08
CA ARG A 249 4.73 8.15 5.72
C ARG A 249 5.11 7.09 4.68
N LEU A 250 5.82 6.06 5.13
CA LEU A 250 5.98 4.86 4.31
C LEU A 250 4.62 4.17 4.13
N SER A 251 4.33 3.78 2.90
CA SER A 251 3.03 3.20 2.51
C SER A 251 2.79 1.81 3.09
N SER A 252 3.86 1.01 3.16
CA SER A 252 3.84 -0.36 3.68
C SER A 252 4.22 -0.39 5.16
N PRO A 253 3.40 -1.03 6.02
CA PRO A 253 3.76 -1.26 7.42
C PRO A 253 5.06 -2.04 7.57
N VAL A 254 5.26 -3.09 6.78
CA VAL A 254 6.50 -3.89 6.86
C VAL A 254 7.71 -3.07 6.42
N LEU A 255 7.57 -2.29 5.34
CA LEU A 255 8.60 -1.34 4.91
C LEU A 255 8.96 -0.38 6.04
N SER A 256 7.97 0.24 6.67
CA SER A 256 8.13 1.16 7.80
C SER A 256 8.89 0.52 8.96
N LEU A 257 8.47 -0.67 9.39
CA LEU A 257 9.07 -1.36 10.53
C LEU A 257 10.49 -1.83 10.23
N MET A 258 10.77 -2.31 9.02
CA MET A 258 12.11 -2.81 8.66
C MET A 258 13.11 -1.68 8.41
N PHE A 259 12.70 -0.56 7.79
CA PHE A 259 13.56 0.62 7.69
C PHE A 259 13.80 1.27 9.06
N TYR A 260 12.82 1.21 9.98
CA TYR A 260 13.03 1.62 11.37
C TYR A 260 14.05 0.72 12.08
N ALA A 261 13.93 -0.60 11.87
CA ALA A 261 14.86 -1.56 12.45
C ALA A 261 16.30 -1.28 11.99
N GLU A 262 16.48 -0.96 10.71
CA GLU A 262 17.77 -0.52 10.20
C GLU A 262 18.22 0.80 10.82
N ALA A 263 17.39 1.84 10.78
CA ALA A 263 17.78 3.17 11.24
C ALA A 263 18.18 3.18 12.72
N LYS A 264 17.43 2.45 13.57
CA LYS A 264 17.62 2.44 15.03
C LYS A 264 18.58 1.38 15.53
N TYR A 265 18.57 0.19 14.93
CA TYR A 265 19.33 -0.97 15.42
C TYR A 265 20.44 -1.42 14.47
N ASN A 266 20.57 -0.80 13.29
CA ASN A 266 21.52 -1.16 12.25
C ASN A 266 21.47 -2.68 11.97
N VAL A 267 20.26 -3.19 11.77
CA VAL A 267 19.96 -4.63 11.72
C VAL A 267 20.76 -5.36 10.63
N SER A 268 21.13 -4.67 9.55
CA SER A 268 21.98 -5.21 8.50
C SER A 268 23.37 -5.64 8.99
N VAL A 269 23.84 -5.07 10.11
CA VAL A 269 25.13 -5.35 10.74
C VAL A 269 24.95 -6.13 12.04
N THR A 270 23.96 -5.75 12.86
CA THR A 270 23.81 -6.30 14.21
C THR A 270 23.00 -7.59 14.24
N GLU A 271 22.19 -7.84 13.20
CA GLU A 271 21.17 -8.89 13.12
C GLU A 271 20.17 -8.89 14.29
N ARG A 272 20.14 -7.81 15.07
CA ARG A 272 19.29 -7.67 16.27
C ARG A 272 18.24 -6.62 16.03
N VAL A 273 17.01 -6.96 16.38
CA VAL A 273 15.89 -6.03 16.34
C VAL A 273 15.33 -5.86 17.74
N GLY A 274 15.24 -4.59 18.17
CA GLY A 274 14.59 -4.23 19.43
C GLY A 274 13.09 -4.00 19.25
N GLU A 275 12.53 -3.14 20.09
CA GLU A 275 11.12 -2.77 20.00
C GLU A 275 10.82 -1.99 18.71
N LEU A 276 9.77 -2.42 18.00
CA LEU A 276 9.31 -1.80 16.76
C LEU A 276 8.09 -0.90 17.00
N PRO A 277 7.93 0.23 16.27
CA PRO A 277 6.88 1.22 16.50
C PRO A 277 5.53 0.79 15.90
N LEU A 278 5.03 -0.38 16.30
CA LEU A 278 3.79 -0.97 15.77
C LEU A 278 2.57 -0.08 16.01
N GLY A 279 2.53 0.65 17.13
CA GLY A 279 1.42 1.55 17.45
C GLY A 279 1.16 2.57 16.34
N ARG A 280 2.22 3.09 15.70
CA ARG A 280 2.09 4.03 14.58
C ARG A 280 1.46 3.38 13.36
N GLU A 281 1.85 2.16 13.01
CA GLU A 281 1.27 1.46 11.86
C GLU A 281 -0.18 1.02 12.12
N VAL A 282 -0.48 0.63 13.35
CA VAL A 282 -1.84 0.34 13.82
C VAL A 282 -2.74 1.56 13.67
N GLN A 283 -2.28 2.72 14.12
CA GLN A 283 -3.03 3.97 14.03
C GLN A 283 -3.49 4.26 12.59
N PHE A 284 -2.58 4.19 11.61
CA PHE A 284 -2.93 4.42 10.21
C PHE A 284 -3.84 3.34 9.63
N ALA A 285 -3.63 2.07 9.99
CA ALA A 285 -4.49 0.97 9.54
C ALA A 285 -5.93 1.10 10.08
N ILE A 286 -6.06 1.47 11.36
CA ILE A 286 -7.35 1.75 11.98
C ILE A 286 -8.01 2.97 11.34
N GLY A 287 -7.23 4.04 11.07
CA GLY A 287 -7.76 5.23 10.41
C GLY A 287 -8.29 4.95 8.99
N GLU A 288 -7.64 4.07 8.23
CA GLU A 288 -8.13 3.56 6.93
C GLU A 288 -9.48 2.85 7.07
N LEU A 289 -9.60 1.90 8.00
CA LEU A 289 -10.86 1.19 8.28
C LEU A 289 -11.99 2.14 8.66
N LEU A 290 -11.71 3.13 9.49
CA LEU A 290 -12.70 4.10 9.95
C LEU A 290 -13.09 5.09 8.85
N ALA A 291 -12.15 5.47 7.98
CA ALA A 291 -12.46 6.26 6.79
C ALA A 291 -13.42 5.50 5.86
N GLU A 292 -13.16 4.21 5.61
CA GLU A 292 -14.04 3.34 4.81
C GLU A 292 -15.42 3.17 5.47
N LYS A 293 -15.47 2.94 6.79
CA LYS A 293 -16.72 2.83 7.57
C LYS A 293 -17.63 4.05 7.35
N HIS A 294 -17.05 5.25 7.43
CA HIS A 294 -17.76 6.53 7.37
C HIS A 294 -17.95 7.09 5.96
N GLY A 295 -17.35 6.46 4.94
CA GLY A 295 -17.32 6.98 3.57
C GLY A 295 -16.62 8.34 3.49
N GLY A 296 -15.56 8.53 4.27
CA GLY A 296 -14.76 9.75 4.33
C GLY A 296 -13.29 9.49 3.96
N VAL A 297 -12.45 10.47 4.25
CA VAL A 297 -10.99 10.36 4.10
C VAL A 297 -10.31 10.53 5.45
N MET A 298 -9.24 9.78 5.68
CA MET A 298 -8.41 9.92 6.87
C MET A 298 -7.53 11.17 6.75
N ALA A 299 -7.48 11.95 7.82
CA ALA A 299 -6.52 13.00 8.08
C ALA A 299 -5.83 12.77 9.44
N TYR A 300 -4.70 13.44 9.64
CA TYR A 300 -3.92 13.37 10.87
C TYR A 300 -3.77 14.76 11.50
N SER A 301 -3.75 14.85 12.84
CA SER A 301 -3.60 16.13 13.55
C SER A 301 -2.36 16.09 14.47
N PRO A 302 -1.14 16.14 13.91
CA PRO A 302 0.09 16.03 14.71
C PRO A 302 0.31 17.20 15.68
N TYR A 303 -0.28 18.37 15.42
CA TYR A 303 -0.12 19.55 16.27
C TYR A 303 -1.09 19.57 17.45
N GLU A 304 -2.25 18.94 17.27
CA GLU A 304 -3.31 18.80 18.26
C GLU A 304 -3.22 17.47 19.02
N ASP A 305 -2.28 16.60 18.64
CA ASP A 305 -2.05 15.28 19.24
C ASP A 305 -3.31 14.39 19.15
N ILE A 306 -3.84 14.27 17.93
CA ILE A 306 -5.01 13.44 17.61
C ILE A 306 -4.63 12.40 16.56
N ASP A 307 -4.81 11.14 16.93
CA ASP A 307 -4.35 9.96 16.19
C ASP A 307 -4.99 9.82 14.81
N VAL A 308 -6.31 10.01 14.72
CA VAL A 308 -7.06 9.88 13.46
C VAL A 308 -8.17 10.92 13.45
N VAL A 309 -8.33 11.61 12.32
CA VAL A 309 -9.50 12.46 12.05
C VAL A 309 -10.14 12.00 10.76
N ILE A 310 -11.44 11.75 10.77
CA ILE A 310 -12.19 11.44 9.55
C ILE A 310 -12.79 12.74 9.02
N LEU A 311 -12.49 13.04 7.76
CA LEU A 311 -13.04 14.17 7.04
C LEU A 311 -14.09 13.69 6.04
N LYS A 312 -15.20 14.41 5.95
CA LYS A 312 -16.20 14.26 4.89
C LYS A 312 -16.42 15.61 4.25
N ASP A 313 -16.24 15.69 2.93
CA ASP A 313 -16.30 16.95 2.18
C ASP A 313 -15.40 18.05 2.78
N GLY A 314 -14.21 17.65 3.25
CA GLY A 314 -13.23 18.53 3.90
C GLY A 314 -13.57 18.97 5.33
N LYS A 315 -14.69 18.52 5.91
CA LYS A 315 -15.12 18.86 7.28
C LYS A 315 -14.88 17.69 8.25
N PRO A 316 -14.42 17.94 9.48
CA PRO A 316 -14.21 16.88 10.46
C PRO A 316 -15.55 16.31 10.94
N VAL A 317 -15.70 14.98 10.89
CA VAL A 317 -16.91 14.29 11.35
C VAL A 317 -16.72 13.53 12.65
N ILE A 318 -15.53 12.98 12.88
CA ILE A 318 -15.15 12.30 14.12
C ILE A 318 -13.62 12.26 14.24
N GLY A 319 -13.12 12.33 15.47
CA GLY A 319 -11.70 12.17 15.80
C GLY A 319 -11.53 10.97 16.73
N TYR A 320 -10.41 10.26 16.62
CA TYR A 320 -10.13 9.07 17.42
C TYR A 320 -8.78 9.16 18.12
N GLU A 321 -8.72 8.55 19.30
CA GLU A 321 -7.50 8.08 19.95
C GLU A 321 -7.39 6.57 19.74
N VAL A 322 -6.19 6.08 19.41
CA VAL A 322 -5.91 4.67 19.11
C VAL A 322 -4.79 4.14 19.99
N LYS A 323 -5.06 3.10 20.76
CA LYS A 323 -4.05 2.41 21.58
C LYS A 323 -3.94 0.94 21.24
N VAL A 324 -2.70 0.45 21.18
CA VAL A 324 -2.44 -0.99 21.11
C VAL A 324 -2.82 -1.68 22.43
N GLY A 325 -2.52 -1.02 23.56
CA GLY A 325 -2.90 -1.47 24.90
C GLY A 325 -4.29 -1.00 25.32
N GLU A 326 -4.56 -1.07 26.62
CA GLU A 326 -5.78 -0.51 27.23
C GLU A 326 -5.75 1.03 27.19
N ILE A 327 -6.93 1.65 27.26
CA ILE A 327 -7.07 3.09 27.47
C ILE A 327 -7.52 3.30 28.90
N ASP A 328 -6.69 3.99 29.70
CA ASP A 328 -7.08 4.35 31.06
C ASP A 328 -8.01 5.58 31.10
N ARG A 329 -8.59 5.85 32.26
CA ARG A 329 -9.54 6.97 32.44
C ARG A 329 -8.91 8.33 32.17
N ARG A 330 -7.67 8.56 32.59
CA ARG A 330 -6.99 9.85 32.42
C ARG A 330 -6.64 10.06 30.95
N GLU A 331 -6.21 9.02 30.26
CA GLU A 331 -5.96 9.05 28.81
C GLU A 331 -7.26 9.34 28.04
N ALA A 332 -8.35 8.65 28.36
CA ALA A 332 -9.65 8.88 27.74
C ALA A 332 -10.13 10.33 27.93
N GLU A 333 -10.12 10.84 29.16
CA GLU A 333 -10.55 12.22 29.46
C GLU A 333 -9.70 13.26 28.72
N ARG A 334 -8.38 13.04 28.61
CA ARG A 334 -7.48 13.91 27.83
C ARG A 334 -7.78 13.85 26.34
N ALA A 335 -7.92 12.66 25.77
CA ALA A 335 -8.24 12.48 24.35
C ALA A 335 -9.57 13.16 23.99
N ILE A 336 -10.63 12.93 24.78
CA ILE A 336 -11.95 13.55 24.61
C ILE A 336 -11.83 15.08 24.61
N SER A 337 -11.11 15.63 25.60
CA SER A 337 -10.89 17.08 25.72
C SER A 337 -10.15 17.64 24.51
N ARG A 338 -9.02 17.03 24.10
CA ARG A 338 -8.23 17.45 22.94
C ARG A 338 -9.05 17.46 21.65
N ILE A 339 -9.76 16.36 21.37
CA ILE A 339 -10.55 16.21 20.14
C ILE A 339 -11.66 17.26 20.08
N ARG A 340 -12.44 17.44 21.17
CA ARG A 340 -13.52 18.43 21.21
C ARG A 340 -13.00 19.86 21.13
N SER A 341 -11.91 20.19 21.83
CA SER A 341 -11.30 21.52 21.76
C SER A 341 -10.75 21.89 20.38
N SER A 342 -10.52 20.89 19.53
CA SER A 342 -10.04 21.06 18.16
C SER A 342 -11.18 21.26 17.14
N GLY A 343 -12.42 21.44 17.63
CA GLY A 343 -13.59 21.70 16.80
C GLY A 343 -14.15 20.45 16.09
N ILE A 344 -13.75 19.25 16.53
CA ILE A 344 -14.25 17.99 15.99
C ILE A 344 -15.53 17.60 16.74
N PRO A 345 -16.65 17.33 16.04
CA PRO A 345 -17.97 17.23 16.69
C PRO A 345 -18.20 15.91 17.44
N ARG A 346 -17.45 14.85 17.12
CA ARG A 346 -17.60 13.51 17.70
C ARG A 346 -16.24 12.95 18.10
N VAL A 347 -16.23 12.12 19.13
CA VAL A 347 -15.05 11.44 19.65
C VAL A 347 -15.24 9.94 19.52
N GLY A 348 -14.18 9.26 19.12
CA GLY A 348 -14.07 7.83 19.26
C GLY A 348 -12.82 7.39 20.02
N LEU A 349 -12.90 6.25 20.68
CA LEU A 349 -11.78 5.63 21.38
C LEU A 349 -11.61 4.20 20.86
N VAL A 350 -10.38 3.85 20.50
CA VAL A 350 -10.03 2.52 19.98
C VAL A 350 -8.95 1.89 20.82
N SER A 351 -9.19 0.69 21.32
CA SER A 351 -8.15 -0.13 21.96
C SER A 351 -8.11 -1.51 21.32
N LEU A 352 -6.91 -2.00 21.03
CA LEU A 352 -6.69 -3.34 20.46
C LEU A 352 -6.65 -4.42 21.54
N ARG A 353 -6.77 -4.06 22.82
CA ARG A 353 -6.81 -5.01 23.93
C ARG A 353 -8.24 -5.27 24.41
N ASP A 354 -8.95 -4.22 24.79
CA ASP A 354 -10.32 -4.31 25.31
C ASP A 354 -11.16 -3.12 24.85
N LYS A 355 -12.48 -3.30 24.69
CA LYS A 355 -13.37 -2.19 24.35
C LYS A 355 -13.33 -1.11 25.45
N PRO A 356 -13.00 0.16 25.12
CA PRO A 356 -13.01 1.25 26.11
C PRO A 356 -14.41 1.46 26.71
N LYS A 357 -14.51 1.59 28.03
CA LYS A 357 -15.78 1.75 28.76
C LYS A 357 -16.01 3.20 29.17
N PHE A 358 -16.05 4.10 28.18
CA PHE A 358 -16.27 5.52 28.37
C PHE A 358 -17.43 6.01 27.51
N GLU A 359 -18.15 7.04 27.98
CA GLU A 359 -19.25 7.65 27.24
C GLU A 359 -18.70 8.55 26.13
N VAL A 360 -18.55 7.97 24.94
CA VAL A 360 -18.13 8.62 23.70
C VAL A 360 -19.00 8.16 22.55
N GLU A 361 -18.98 8.89 21.44
CA GLU A 361 -19.84 8.59 20.29
C GLU A 361 -19.47 7.27 19.61
N GLU A 362 -18.20 6.85 19.68
CA GLU A 362 -17.76 5.51 19.25
C GLU A 362 -16.72 4.91 20.19
N SER A 363 -16.94 3.69 20.66
CA SER A 363 -15.95 2.94 21.42
C SER A 363 -15.76 1.57 20.77
N LEU A 364 -14.53 1.26 20.37
CA LEU A 364 -14.21 0.08 19.57
C LEU A 364 -13.10 -0.73 20.24
N GLY A 365 -13.40 -1.99 20.58
CA GLY A 365 -12.42 -3.03 20.89
C GLY A 365 -12.13 -3.91 19.68
N PRO A 366 -11.35 -5.00 19.84
CA PRO A 366 -11.03 -5.93 18.75
C PRO A 366 -12.26 -6.48 18.04
N GLU A 367 -13.28 -6.89 18.79
CA GLU A 367 -14.52 -7.46 18.23
C GLU A 367 -15.34 -6.43 17.44
N GLU A 368 -15.40 -5.18 17.91
CA GLU A 368 -16.05 -4.12 17.15
C GLU A 368 -15.31 -3.80 15.84
N LEU A 369 -13.97 -3.78 15.86
CA LEU A 369 -13.17 -3.56 14.66
C LEU A 369 -13.41 -4.68 13.62
N ILE A 370 -13.49 -5.92 14.07
CA ILE A 370 -13.80 -7.08 13.22
C ILE A 370 -15.21 -6.95 12.62
N LYS A 371 -16.20 -6.51 13.40
CA LYS A 371 -17.56 -6.25 12.89
C LYS A 371 -17.58 -5.15 11.83
N VAL A 372 -16.84 -4.06 12.05
CA VAL A 372 -16.70 -2.98 11.06
C VAL A 372 -16.09 -3.52 9.76
N ALA A 373 -15.03 -4.33 9.85
CA ALA A 373 -14.42 -4.99 8.69
C ALA A 373 -15.41 -5.92 7.95
N ASP A 374 -16.20 -6.71 8.68
CA ASP A 374 -17.25 -7.56 8.09
C ASP A 374 -18.31 -6.76 7.34
N GLU A 375 -18.76 -5.64 7.92
CA GLU A 375 -19.75 -4.77 7.30
C GLU A 375 -19.22 -4.13 6.01
N ILE A 376 -17.97 -3.67 6.01
CA ILE A 376 -17.32 -3.12 4.83
C ILE A 376 -17.19 -4.21 3.76
N TYR A 377 -16.69 -5.39 4.13
CA TYR A 377 -16.52 -6.50 3.20
C TYR A 377 -17.84 -6.94 2.55
N ARG A 378 -18.93 -7.01 3.33
CA ARG A 378 -20.27 -7.31 2.79
C ARG A 378 -20.78 -6.24 1.83
N ARG A 379 -20.52 -4.95 2.08
CA ARG A 379 -20.87 -3.86 1.16
C ARG A 379 -20.14 -4.00 -0.17
N VAL A 380 -18.88 -4.42 -0.14
CA VAL A 380 -18.06 -4.65 -1.34
C VAL A 380 -18.54 -5.88 -2.13
N LEU A 381 -18.95 -6.96 -1.47
CA LEU A 381 -19.47 -8.17 -2.14
C LEU A 381 -20.91 -8.04 -2.65
N GLY A 382 -21.71 -7.14 -2.06
CA GLY A 382 -23.09 -6.86 -2.48
C GLY A 382 -23.20 -5.90 -3.67
N GLN A 383 -22.07 -5.34 -4.13
CA GLN A 383 -21.91 -4.58 -5.37
C GLN A 383 -21.29 -5.47 -6.45
#